data_AF-A0A976EDT3-F1
#
_entry.id   AF-A0A976EDT3-F1
#
_cell.length_a   1.000
_cell.length_b   1.000
_cell.length_c   1.000
_cell.angle_alpha   90.00
_cell.angle_beta   90.00
_cell.angle_gamma   90.00
#
_symmetry.space_group_name_H-M   'P 1'
#
loop_
_entity.id
_entity.type
_entity.pdbx_description
1 polymer ?
#
loop_
_entity_poly.entity_id
_entity_poly.type
_entity_poly.pdbx_seq_one_letter_code
_entity_poly.pdbx_strand_id
1 'polypeptide(L)'
;MRQPDVIRNNYRSPYANHWSFIVLTVSLSRSLIATFVLALASGLSMVVGAQTTPAGKWTAERTETGMRSLSYDATVPVLGKPTRVTVSFYCDTFTSKMVHGALGFDLFVDKVAALKPFRFDDFEGPDALSNGKKLMRVSIIRPGKPTYTVNVNPSGSTPAEGNFVFGVMEVSKLAKSTPRTMLQMLADGAERFEITITDTKNPKLKLEIVVPVAGKEADFKTLMTGLK
;
A
#
# COMPACT_ATOMS: atom_id res chain seq x y z
N MET A 1 31.09 23.63 28.15
CA MET A 1 30.23 22.66 27.45
C MET A 1 29.42 23.43 26.42
N ARG A 2 29.74 23.28 25.12
CA ARG A 2 29.06 23.99 24.02
C ARG A 2 28.06 23.02 23.36
N GLN A 3 26.82 23.47 23.17
CA GLN A 3 25.80 22.72 22.43
C GLN A 3 26.19 22.63 20.95
N PRO A 4 25.95 21.49 20.26
CA PRO A 4 26.12 21.41 18.81
C PRO A 4 24.92 22.04 18.08
N ASP A 5 25.25 22.86 17.09
CA ASP A 5 24.34 23.54 16.19
C ASP A 5 23.51 22.55 15.34
N VAL A 6 22.20 22.80 15.28
CA VAL A 6 21.24 22.07 14.46
C VAL A 6 21.28 22.64 13.04
N ILE A 7 21.88 21.89 12.10
CA ILE A 7 21.83 22.22 10.67
C ILE A 7 20.43 21.88 10.14
N ARG A 8 19.60 22.90 9.94
CA ARG A 8 18.31 22.80 9.22
C ARG A 8 18.55 22.98 7.71
N ASN A 9 18.41 21.90 6.95
CA ASN A 9 18.34 21.98 5.49
C ASN A 9 16.95 22.43 5.05
N ASN A 10 16.84 23.71 4.68
CA ASN A 10 15.67 24.29 4.03
C ASN A 10 15.79 24.08 2.51
N TYR A 11 15.12 23.09 1.95
CA TYR A 11 14.83 23.05 0.51
C TYR A 11 13.48 23.73 0.27
N ARG A 12 13.51 24.99 -0.19
CA ARG A 12 12.33 25.70 -0.71
C ARG A 12 12.28 25.55 -2.22
N SER A 13 11.18 24.99 -2.74
CA SER A 13 10.83 25.05 -4.16
C SER A 13 9.99 26.31 -4.46
N PRO A 14 10.30 27.12 -5.49
CA PRO A 14 9.59 28.34 -5.79
C PRO A 14 8.62 28.16 -6.97
N TYR A 15 7.37 27.78 -6.71
CA TYR A 15 6.28 27.97 -7.68
C TYR A 15 5.00 28.41 -6.99
N ALA A 16 4.74 29.72 -7.08
CA ALA A 16 3.42 30.30 -6.98
C ALA A 16 2.70 30.10 -8.33
N ASN A 17 1.38 29.90 -8.32
CA ASN A 17 0.39 30.65 -9.11
C ASN A 17 -1.02 30.01 -9.08
N HIS A 18 -1.97 30.82 -8.57
CA HIS A 18 -3.33 31.16 -9.03
C HIS A 18 -4.29 30.16 -9.73
N TRP A 19 -5.59 30.53 -9.60
CA TRP A 19 -6.83 30.12 -10.31
C TRP A 19 -7.60 28.94 -9.71
N SER A 20 -8.93 28.84 -9.67
CA SER A 20 -10.11 29.73 -9.64
C SER A 20 -11.33 28.77 -9.55
N PHE A 21 -12.39 29.17 -8.84
CA PHE A 21 -13.61 28.37 -8.64
C PHE A 21 -14.45 28.25 -9.92
N ILE A 22 -15.01 27.06 -10.18
CA ILE A 22 -16.24 26.91 -10.98
C ILE A 22 -17.20 25.95 -10.24
N VAL A 23 -18.34 26.51 -9.83
CA VAL A 23 -19.54 25.81 -9.39
C VAL A 23 -20.42 25.56 -10.61
N LEU A 24 -20.91 24.34 -10.80
CA LEU A 24 -22.03 24.09 -11.71
C LEU A 24 -22.99 23.04 -11.13
N THR A 25 -24.20 23.51 -10.85
CA THR A 25 -25.39 22.79 -10.44
C THR A 25 -26.34 22.71 -11.63
N VAL A 26 -26.79 21.52 -12.06
CA VAL A 26 -27.98 21.31 -12.91
C VAL A 26 -28.48 19.89 -12.63
N SER A 27 -29.56 19.71 -11.86
CA SER A 27 -31.00 19.68 -12.21
C SER A 27 -31.53 18.27 -12.51
N LEU A 28 -32.52 17.88 -11.69
CA LEU A 28 -33.38 16.71 -11.82
C LEU A 28 -34.16 16.71 -13.14
N SER A 29 -34.45 15.51 -13.66
CA SER A 29 -35.78 15.22 -14.22
C SER A 29 -36.15 13.76 -13.97
N ARG A 30 -37.27 13.59 -13.27
CA ARG A 30 -38.00 12.33 -13.10
C ARG A 30 -38.74 12.01 -14.41
N SER A 31 -38.79 10.74 -14.79
CA SER A 31 -39.90 10.20 -15.58
C SER A 31 -40.17 8.75 -15.16
N LEU A 32 -41.38 8.55 -14.63
CA LEU A 32 -42.07 7.26 -14.59
C LEU A 32 -42.37 6.82 -16.03
N ILE A 33 -42.38 5.51 -16.29
CA ILE A 33 -43.45 4.79 -16.99
C ILE A 33 -43.29 3.31 -16.66
N ALA A 34 -44.37 2.74 -16.14
CA ALA A 34 -44.54 1.31 -15.88
C ALA A 34 -44.96 0.58 -17.15
N THR A 35 -44.50 -0.65 -17.38
CA THR A 35 -45.28 -1.66 -18.11
C THR A 35 -44.86 -3.05 -17.65
N PHE A 36 -45.86 -3.78 -17.16
CA PHE A 36 -45.85 -5.17 -16.74
C PHE A 36 -45.79 -6.07 -17.99
N VAL A 37 -44.82 -6.99 -18.08
CA VAL A 37 -44.88 -8.13 -19.02
C VAL A 37 -44.54 -9.39 -18.23
N LEU A 38 -45.58 -10.19 -18.00
CA LEU A 38 -45.49 -11.53 -17.41
C LEU A 38 -45.11 -12.49 -18.55
N ALA A 39 -43.85 -12.93 -18.59
CA ALA A 39 -43.34 -13.89 -19.57
C ALA A 39 -42.75 -15.12 -18.86
N LEU A 40 -43.07 -16.28 -19.43
CA LEU A 40 -42.85 -17.63 -18.94
C LEU A 40 -41.45 -17.90 -18.38
N ALA A 41 -41.42 -18.48 -17.17
CA ALA A 41 -40.22 -19.00 -16.53
C ALA A 41 -39.84 -20.37 -17.11
N SER A 42 -39.07 -20.36 -18.20
CA SER A 42 -38.32 -21.52 -18.68
C SER A 42 -36.91 -21.45 -18.12
N GLY A 43 -36.57 -22.40 -17.25
CA GLY A 43 -35.34 -22.45 -16.46
C GLY A 43 -34.07 -22.38 -17.30
N LEU A 44 -33.46 -21.20 -17.35
CA LEU A 44 -32.04 -21.04 -17.67
C LEU A 44 -31.27 -21.21 -16.35
N SER A 45 -30.69 -22.39 -16.16
CA SER A 45 -29.63 -22.60 -15.18
C SER A 45 -28.46 -21.70 -15.58
N MET A 46 -28.46 -20.47 -15.10
CA MET A 46 -27.29 -19.60 -15.16
C MET A 46 -26.23 -20.25 -14.27
N VAL A 47 -25.35 -21.04 -14.90
CA VAL A 47 -24.08 -21.44 -14.31
C VAL A 47 -23.32 -20.15 -14.09
N VAL A 48 -23.44 -19.58 -12.90
CA VAL A 48 -22.58 -18.52 -12.41
C VAL A 48 -21.21 -19.15 -12.30
N GLY A 49 -20.45 -19.10 -13.41
CA GLY A 49 -19.04 -19.40 -13.39
C GLY A 49 -18.42 -18.41 -12.41
N ALA A 50 -18.02 -18.91 -11.24
CA ALA A 50 -17.23 -18.14 -10.31
C ALA A 50 -16.00 -17.65 -11.09
N GLN A 51 -16.01 -16.37 -11.47
CA GLN A 51 -14.85 -15.74 -12.10
C GLN A 51 -13.72 -15.87 -11.09
N THR A 52 -12.80 -16.78 -11.35
CA THR A 52 -11.57 -16.90 -10.60
C THR A 52 -10.80 -15.60 -10.84
N THR A 53 -10.79 -14.73 -9.82
CA THR A 53 -9.95 -13.53 -9.85
C THR A 53 -8.54 -13.96 -10.23
N PRO A 54 -7.91 -13.36 -11.26
CA PRO A 54 -6.57 -13.76 -11.68
C PRO A 54 -5.64 -13.82 -10.48
N ALA A 55 -5.01 -14.97 -10.26
CA ALA A 55 -4.06 -15.13 -9.18
C ALA A 55 -2.90 -14.14 -9.36
N GLY A 56 -2.57 -13.38 -8.31
CA GLY A 56 -1.45 -12.45 -8.37
C GLY A 56 -0.11 -13.15 -8.62
N LYS A 57 0.86 -12.39 -9.13
CA LYS A 57 2.18 -12.87 -9.53
C LYS A 57 3.23 -12.46 -8.52
N TRP A 58 4.04 -13.42 -8.08
CA TRP A 58 5.24 -13.16 -7.28
C TRP A 58 6.48 -13.01 -8.16
N THR A 59 7.38 -12.11 -7.81
CA THR A 59 8.69 -11.93 -8.47
C THR A 59 9.73 -11.63 -7.42
N ALA A 60 10.85 -12.34 -7.46
CA ALA A 60 12.00 -12.12 -6.57
C ALA A 60 13.15 -11.56 -7.39
N GLU A 61 13.81 -10.53 -6.88
CA GLU A 61 14.94 -9.89 -7.56
C GLU A 61 16.09 -9.66 -6.58
N ARG A 62 17.30 -9.61 -7.14
CA ARG A 62 18.52 -9.26 -6.43
C ARG A 62 19.36 -8.36 -7.31
N THR A 63 19.69 -7.18 -6.81
CA THR A 63 20.56 -6.24 -7.53
C THR A 63 22.04 -6.58 -7.32
N GLU A 64 22.92 -6.00 -8.14
CA GLU A 64 24.37 -6.13 -8.02
C GLU A 64 24.89 -5.65 -6.65
N THR A 65 24.25 -4.63 -6.08
CA THR A 65 24.58 -4.10 -4.75
C THR A 65 24.19 -5.02 -3.59
N GLY A 66 23.48 -6.12 -3.88
CA GLY A 66 23.02 -7.09 -2.89
C GLY A 66 21.66 -6.77 -2.27
N MET A 67 21.02 -5.66 -2.63
CA MET A 67 19.62 -5.40 -2.31
C MET A 67 18.77 -6.52 -2.90
N ARG A 68 17.87 -7.07 -2.08
CA ARG A 68 16.89 -8.08 -2.49
C ARG A 68 15.50 -7.52 -2.37
N SER A 69 14.63 -7.92 -3.28
CA SER A 69 13.21 -7.61 -3.24
C SER A 69 12.37 -8.85 -3.54
N LEU A 70 11.17 -8.87 -2.98
CA LEU A 70 10.13 -9.84 -3.23
C LEU A 70 8.84 -9.07 -3.46
N SER A 71 8.30 -9.11 -4.68
CA SER A 71 7.15 -8.32 -5.10
C SER A 71 5.96 -9.20 -5.43
N TYR A 72 4.78 -8.79 -4.99
CA TYR A 72 3.50 -9.37 -5.36
C TYR A 72 2.71 -8.36 -6.20
N ASP A 73 2.36 -8.72 -7.43
CA ASP A 73 1.56 -7.91 -8.36
C ASP A 73 0.19 -8.56 -8.56
N ALA A 74 -0.88 -7.80 -8.39
CA ALA A 74 -2.24 -8.30 -8.59
C ALA A 74 -3.19 -7.18 -8.99
N THR A 75 -4.33 -7.55 -9.58
CA THR A 75 -5.50 -6.65 -9.68
C THR A 75 -6.50 -7.05 -8.62
N VAL A 76 -6.77 -6.16 -7.66
CA VAL A 76 -7.68 -6.40 -6.53
C VAL A 76 -8.74 -5.31 -6.45
N PRO A 77 -9.93 -5.59 -5.87
CA PRO A 77 -10.92 -4.55 -5.64
C PRO A 77 -10.45 -3.59 -4.54
N VAL A 78 -10.18 -2.34 -4.89
CA VAL A 78 -9.88 -1.25 -3.95
C VAL A 78 -11.01 -0.23 -4.06
N LEU A 79 -11.72 0.04 -2.95
CA LEU A 79 -12.93 0.88 -2.94
C LEU A 79 -13.97 0.46 -4.00
N GLY A 80 -14.11 -0.85 -4.23
CA GLY A 80 -15.03 -1.42 -5.22
C GLY A 80 -14.57 -1.27 -6.68
N LYS A 81 -13.34 -0.80 -6.94
CA LYS A 81 -12.76 -0.68 -8.29
C LYS A 81 -11.64 -1.69 -8.50
N PRO A 82 -11.61 -2.40 -9.65
CA PRO A 82 -10.47 -3.26 -9.98
C PRO A 82 -9.23 -2.39 -10.18
N THR A 83 -8.25 -2.58 -9.31
CA THR A 83 -7.08 -1.72 -9.19
C THR A 83 -5.84 -2.58 -9.17
N ARG A 84 -4.88 -2.29 -10.05
CA ARG A 84 -3.58 -2.95 -10.00
C ARG A 84 -2.82 -2.42 -8.80
N VAL A 85 -2.30 -3.36 -8.00
CA VAL A 85 -1.47 -3.08 -6.85
C VAL A 85 -0.20 -3.92 -6.93
N THR A 86 0.90 -3.35 -6.46
CA THR A 86 2.14 -4.08 -6.26
C THR A 86 2.59 -3.87 -4.82
N VAL A 87 2.80 -4.96 -4.08
CA VAL A 87 3.45 -4.91 -2.75
C VAL A 87 4.86 -5.44 -2.89
N SER A 88 5.85 -4.57 -2.74
CA SER A 88 7.26 -4.94 -2.83
C SER A 88 7.90 -4.91 -1.45
N PHE A 89 8.33 -6.07 -0.96
CA PHE A 89 9.15 -6.20 0.23
C PHE A 89 10.62 -6.10 -0.18
N TYR A 90 11.45 -5.38 0.59
CA TYR A 90 12.87 -5.26 0.28
C TYR A 90 13.75 -5.28 1.51
N CYS A 91 15.00 -5.68 1.29
CA CYS A 91 16.05 -5.69 2.28
C CYS A 91 17.40 -5.39 1.61
N ASP A 92 17.98 -4.26 1.99
CA ASP A 92 19.34 -3.88 1.71
C ASP A 92 20.17 -3.89 3.00
N THR A 93 21.19 -4.75 3.03
CA THR A 93 22.11 -4.89 4.16
C THR A 93 23.40 -4.09 3.95
N PHE A 94 23.56 -3.43 2.80
CA PHE A 94 24.72 -2.60 2.53
C PHE A 94 24.81 -1.48 3.57
N THR A 95 26.00 -1.18 4.06
CA THR A 95 26.20 0.01 4.89
C THR A 95 27.60 0.53 4.74
N SER A 96 27.71 1.83 4.52
CA SER A 96 28.94 2.60 4.53
C SER A 96 28.89 3.68 5.61
N LYS A 97 29.85 4.60 5.61
CA LYS A 97 29.82 5.79 6.49
C LYS A 97 28.73 6.80 6.12
N MET A 98 28.26 6.78 4.87
CA MET A 98 27.31 7.77 4.34
C MET A 98 25.95 7.17 3.97
N VAL A 99 25.89 5.84 3.79
CA VAL A 99 24.69 5.14 3.33
C VAL A 99 24.37 4.04 4.32
N HIS A 100 23.14 4.01 4.79
CA HIS A 100 22.60 2.92 5.56
C HIS A 100 21.59 2.17 4.70
N GLY A 101 21.76 0.86 4.61
CA GLY A 101 20.76 -0.01 3.99
C GLY A 101 19.45 0.08 4.75
N ALA A 102 18.38 -0.28 4.05
CA ALA A 102 17.02 -0.19 4.55
C ALA A 102 16.30 -1.53 4.36
N LEU A 103 15.30 -1.78 5.19
CA LEU A 103 14.31 -2.81 4.93
C LEU A 103 12.91 -2.24 5.12
N GLY A 104 11.95 -2.82 4.43
CA GLY A 104 10.62 -2.29 4.41
C GLY A 104 9.73 -2.98 3.41
N PHE A 105 8.62 -2.32 3.14
CA PHE A 105 7.79 -2.61 1.99
C PHE A 105 7.23 -1.32 1.40
N ASP A 106 6.94 -1.40 0.12
CA ASP A 106 6.22 -0.38 -0.63
C ASP A 106 4.92 -0.98 -1.19
N LEU A 107 3.82 -0.23 -1.11
CA LEU A 107 2.56 -0.52 -1.79
C LEU A 107 2.37 0.50 -2.91
N PHE A 108 2.45 0.02 -4.14
CA PHE A 108 2.10 0.78 -5.35
C PHE A 108 0.61 0.58 -5.65
N VAL A 109 -0.08 1.68 -5.93
CA VAL A 109 -1.49 1.71 -6.32
C VAL A 109 -1.61 2.44 -7.65
N ASP A 110 -2.11 1.75 -8.67
CA ASP A 110 -2.31 2.33 -9.99
C ASP A 110 -3.67 3.03 -10.10
N LYS A 111 -3.78 3.94 -11.08
CA LYS A 111 -5.02 4.63 -11.44
C LYS A 111 -5.72 5.31 -10.26
N VAL A 112 -4.96 5.95 -9.37
CA VAL A 112 -5.49 6.56 -8.13
C VAL A 112 -6.59 7.61 -8.36
N ALA A 113 -6.62 8.25 -9.54
CA ALA A 113 -7.69 9.16 -9.93
C ALA A 113 -9.09 8.48 -9.97
N ALA A 114 -9.14 7.17 -10.23
CA ALA A 114 -10.38 6.38 -10.22
C ALA A 114 -10.83 5.96 -8.81
N LEU A 115 -9.98 6.17 -7.80
CA LEU A 115 -10.22 5.82 -6.40
C LEU A 115 -10.72 6.98 -5.55
N LYS A 116 -11.24 8.03 -6.20
CA LYS A 116 -12.04 9.05 -5.50
C LYS A 116 -13.20 8.33 -4.79
N PRO A 117 -13.41 8.55 -3.48
CA PRO A 117 -13.06 9.78 -2.75
C PRO A 117 -11.74 9.80 -1.95
N PHE A 118 -10.83 8.82 -2.06
CA PHE A 118 -9.62 8.77 -1.22
C PHE A 118 -8.61 9.88 -1.57
N ARG A 119 -8.04 10.53 -0.55
CA ARG A 119 -7.13 11.68 -0.73
C ARG A 119 -5.66 11.25 -0.61
N PHE A 120 -5.07 10.85 -1.73
CA PHE A 120 -3.66 10.43 -1.80
C PHE A 120 -2.69 11.57 -1.49
N ASP A 121 -2.97 12.79 -1.95
CA ASP A 121 -2.14 13.98 -1.73
C ASP A 121 -1.91 14.29 -0.23
N ASP A 122 -2.81 13.86 0.65
CA ASP A 122 -2.65 14.05 2.09
C ASP A 122 -1.52 13.19 2.68
N PHE A 123 -0.94 12.28 1.90
CA PHE A 123 0.19 11.42 2.24
C PHE A 123 1.49 11.77 1.52
N GLU A 124 1.47 12.73 0.59
CA GLU A 124 2.61 13.03 -0.28
C GLU A 124 3.61 13.99 0.37
N GLY A 125 4.87 13.54 0.47
CA GLY A 125 5.99 14.38 0.87
C GLY A 125 6.12 14.64 2.39
N PRO A 126 7.13 15.42 2.79
CA PRO A 126 7.45 15.64 4.20
C PRO A 126 6.43 16.52 4.95
N ASP A 127 5.68 17.37 4.22
CA ASP A 127 4.68 18.28 4.77
C ASP A 127 3.24 17.70 4.69
N ALA A 128 3.12 16.41 4.37
CA ALA A 128 1.86 15.70 4.27
C ALA A 128 1.00 15.86 5.53
N LEU A 129 -0.32 16.01 5.37
CA LEU A 129 -1.27 16.07 6.50
C LEU A 129 -1.31 14.76 7.32
N SER A 130 -0.89 13.65 6.72
CA SER A 130 -0.70 12.37 7.38
C SER A 130 0.57 12.31 8.24
N ASN A 131 1.53 13.22 8.07
CA ASN A 131 2.83 13.11 8.69
C ASN A 131 2.70 13.03 10.22
N GLY A 132 3.39 12.05 10.81
CA GLY A 132 3.33 11.73 12.23
C GLY A 132 2.10 10.93 12.67
N LYS A 133 1.13 10.66 11.78
CA LYS A 133 -0.08 9.89 12.10
C LYS A 133 0.07 8.43 11.69
N LYS A 134 -0.32 7.52 12.58
CA LYS A 134 -0.30 6.07 12.33
C LYS A 134 -1.54 5.62 11.56
N LEU A 135 -1.63 6.00 10.28
CA LEU A 135 -2.81 5.79 9.44
C LEU A 135 -2.77 4.51 8.61
N MET A 136 -1.63 3.83 8.56
CA MET A 136 -1.53 2.50 7.98
C MET A 136 -1.53 1.47 9.10
N ARG A 137 -2.40 0.46 8.99
CA ARG A 137 -2.38 -0.74 9.81
C ARG A 137 -1.87 -1.90 8.97
N VAL A 138 -0.95 -2.66 9.52
CA VAL A 138 -0.46 -3.91 8.95
C VAL A 138 -0.86 -5.05 9.87
N SER A 139 -1.43 -6.10 9.29
CA SER A 139 -1.78 -7.33 10.01
C SER A 139 -1.11 -8.54 9.37
N ILE A 140 -0.54 -9.43 10.18
CA ILE A 140 0.07 -10.69 9.73
C ILE A 140 -0.67 -11.84 10.40
N ILE A 141 -1.26 -12.70 9.57
CA ILE A 141 -2.05 -13.85 10.01
C ILE A 141 -1.22 -15.11 9.80
N ARG A 142 -1.07 -15.89 10.87
CA ARG A 142 -0.36 -17.17 10.91
C ARG A 142 -1.27 -18.26 11.48
N PRO A 143 -1.18 -19.50 11.00
CA PRO A 143 -2.02 -20.59 11.47
C PRO A 143 -1.75 -20.87 12.96
N GLY A 144 -2.82 -20.96 13.75
CA GLY A 144 -2.73 -21.28 15.19
C GLY A 144 -2.02 -20.24 16.05
N LYS A 145 -1.79 -19.01 15.55
CA LYS A 145 -1.16 -17.91 16.30
C LYS A 145 -2.10 -16.69 16.35
N PRO A 146 -2.03 -15.86 17.40
CA PRO A 146 -2.70 -14.56 17.40
C PRO A 146 -2.23 -13.70 16.22
N THR A 147 -3.16 -12.96 15.60
CA THR A 147 -2.83 -11.99 14.55
C THR A 147 -1.90 -10.92 15.11
N TYR A 148 -0.75 -10.75 14.47
CA TYR A 148 0.11 -9.60 14.75
C TYR A 148 -0.47 -8.38 14.04
N THR A 149 -0.70 -7.30 14.76
CA THR A 149 -1.24 -6.05 14.20
C THR A 149 -0.41 -4.87 14.68
N VAL A 150 -0.01 -3.99 13.77
CA VAL A 150 0.73 -2.77 14.09
C VAL A 150 0.21 -1.59 13.27
N ASN A 151 0.08 -0.43 13.91
CA ASN A 151 -0.20 0.82 13.21
C ASN A 151 1.14 1.55 12.97
N VAL A 152 1.41 1.92 11.73
CA VAL A 152 2.63 2.57 11.26
C VAL A 152 2.29 3.91 10.58
N ASN A 153 3.27 4.82 10.56
CA ASN A 153 3.20 6.06 9.81
C ASN A 153 3.75 5.80 8.40
N PRO A 154 2.90 5.73 7.35
CA PRO A 154 3.39 5.57 5.99
C PRO A 154 3.92 6.89 5.44
N SER A 155 4.99 6.83 4.65
CA SER A 155 5.36 7.92 3.73
C SER A 155 4.72 7.69 2.37
N GLY A 156 4.34 8.75 1.66
CA GLY A 156 3.75 8.64 0.33
C GLY A 156 4.46 9.49 -0.74
N SER A 157 4.38 9.06 -1.99
CA SER A 157 4.79 9.84 -3.16
C SER A 157 4.11 9.38 -4.46
N THR A 158 4.14 10.24 -5.48
CA THR A 158 3.65 9.95 -6.83
C THR A 158 4.83 9.67 -7.77
N PRO A 159 5.25 8.39 -7.96
CA PRO A 159 6.42 8.07 -8.79
C PRO A 159 6.17 8.27 -10.30
N ALA A 160 4.91 8.21 -10.72
CA ALA A 160 4.47 8.42 -12.09
C ALA A 160 3.02 8.93 -12.09
N GLU A 161 2.60 9.54 -13.20
CA GLU A 161 1.23 10.05 -13.34
C GLU A 161 0.20 8.94 -13.11
N GLY A 162 -0.70 9.15 -12.16
CA GLY A 162 -1.76 8.19 -11.84
C GLY A 162 -1.34 7.03 -10.95
N ASN A 163 -0.09 6.97 -10.48
CA ASN A 163 0.39 5.98 -9.53
C ASN A 163 0.71 6.66 -8.19
N PHE A 164 0.44 5.96 -7.08
CA PHE A 164 0.86 6.41 -5.76
C PHE A 164 1.55 5.26 -5.04
N VAL A 165 2.64 5.56 -4.32
CA VAL A 165 3.33 4.60 -3.48
C VAL A 165 3.19 4.98 -2.02
N PHE A 166 2.85 4.01 -1.18
CA PHE A 166 2.98 4.11 0.27
C PHE A 166 4.16 3.25 0.72
N GLY A 167 5.12 3.85 1.41
CA GLY A 167 6.31 3.18 1.92
C GLY A 167 6.33 3.10 3.44
N VAL A 168 6.83 1.97 3.95
CA VAL A 168 7.20 1.79 5.36
C VAL A 168 8.59 1.19 5.38
N MET A 169 9.56 1.97 5.84
CA MET A 169 10.97 1.55 5.85
C MET A 169 11.67 1.99 7.12
N GLU A 170 12.66 1.20 7.52
CA GLU A 170 13.60 1.54 8.59
C GLU A 170 15.02 1.08 8.21
N VAL A 171 16.01 1.66 8.88
CA VAL A 171 17.42 1.30 8.70
C VAL A 171 17.66 -0.17 9.07
N SER A 172 18.37 -0.91 8.21
CA SER A 172 18.54 -2.37 8.37
C SER A 172 19.41 -2.80 9.53
N LYS A 173 20.28 -1.92 10.01
CA LYS A 173 21.10 -2.18 11.21
C LYS A 173 20.34 -2.05 12.52
N LEU A 174 19.11 -1.55 12.52
CA LEU A 174 18.33 -1.48 13.75
C LEU A 174 17.98 -2.91 14.20
N ALA A 175 18.47 -3.29 15.38
CA ALA A 175 18.24 -4.61 15.95
C ALA A 175 16.75 -4.89 16.20
N LYS A 176 15.99 -3.83 16.49
CA LYS A 176 14.54 -3.86 16.67
C LYS A 176 13.92 -2.75 15.83
N SER A 177 13.18 -3.13 14.80
CA SER A 177 12.39 -2.21 13.97
C SER A 177 11.09 -2.90 13.58
N THR A 178 10.04 -2.09 13.31
CA THR A 178 8.75 -2.66 12.92
C THR A 178 8.85 -3.46 11.61
N PRO A 179 9.51 -2.95 10.55
CA PRO A 179 9.81 -3.74 9.34
C PRO A 179 10.50 -5.07 9.59
N ARG A 180 11.51 -5.10 10.48
CA ARG A 180 12.24 -6.35 10.79
C ARG A 180 11.33 -7.39 11.40
N THR A 181 10.54 -7.02 12.39
CA THR A 181 9.56 -7.93 13.01
C THR A 181 8.53 -8.42 12.01
N MET A 182 8.03 -7.56 11.13
CA MET A 182 7.08 -7.95 10.09
C MET A 182 7.69 -8.98 9.13
N LEU A 183 8.87 -8.73 8.57
CA LEU A 183 9.53 -9.67 7.66
C LEU A 183 9.87 -11.01 8.35
N GLN A 184 10.26 -10.97 9.63
CA GLN A 184 10.48 -12.19 10.42
C GLN A 184 9.21 -13.02 10.56
N MET A 185 8.08 -12.38 10.88
CA MET A 185 6.81 -13.11 10.98
C MET A 185 6.33 -13.68 9.65
N LEU A 186 6.61 -13.00 8.53
CA LEU A 186 6.35 -13.52 7.19
C LEU A 186 7.23 -14.74 6.86
N ALA A 187 8.50 -14.70 7.27
CA ALA A 187 9.42 -15.84 7.17
C ALA A 187 9.06 -17.03 8.08
N ASP A 188 8.24 -16.80 9.11
CA ASP A 188 7.79 -17.79 10.10
C ASP A 188 6.44 -18.46 9.75
N GLY A 189 6.05 -18.51 8.47
CA GLY A 189 4.84 -19.22 8.04
C GLY A 189 3.56 -18.39 8.12
N ALA A 190 3.56 -17.20 7.54
CA ALA A 190 2.35 -16.42 7.38
C ALA A 190 1.48 -16.93 6.22
N GLU A 191 0.17 -16.84 6.38
CA GLU A 191 -0.79 -17.12 5.31
C GLU A 191 -1.19 -15.83 4.58
N ARG A 192 -1.35 -14.74 5.33
CA ARG A 192 -1.83 -13.45 4.82
C ARG A 192 -1.09 -12.28 5.43
N PHE A 193 -0.80 -11.31 4.57
CA PHE A 193 -0.33 -9.97 4.92
C PHE A 193 -1.39 -8.97 4.50
N GLU A 194 -1.96 -8.24 5.45
CA GLU A 194 -3.05 -7.30 5.20
C GLU A 194 -2.57 -5.88 5.46
N ILE A 195 -2.86 -4.98 4.52
CA ILE A 195 -2.60 -3.55 4.63
C ILE A 195 -3.95 -2.83 4.65
N THR A 196 -4.15 -1.97 5.65
CA THR A 196 -5.27 -1.03 5.71
C THR A 196 -4.75 0.39 5.83
N ILE A 197 -5.09 1.27 4.90
CA ILE A 197 -4.74 2.70 4.97
C ILE A 197 -6.00 3.50 5.19
N THR A 198 -6.04 4.27 6.27
CA THR A 198 -7.19 5.10 6.64
C THR A 198 -7.01 6.52 6.10
N ASP A 199 -8.02 7.04 5.42
CA ASP A 199 -8.00 8.43 4.91
C ASP A 199 -7.85 9.44 6.06
N THR A 200 -7.05 10.49 5.83
CA THR A 200 -6.71 11.45 6.89
C THR A 200 -7.90 12.27 7.39
N LYS A 201 -8.93 12.48 6.55
CA LYS A 201 -10.09 13.34 6.84
C LYS A 201 -11.37 12.54 7.03
N ASN A 202 -11.45 11.33 6.50
CA ASN A 202 -12.60 10.44 6.65
C ASN A 202 -12.18 9.05 7.15
N PRO A 203 -12.20 8.78 8.47
CA PRO A 203 -11.73 7.50 9.03
C PRO A 203 -12.58 6.28 8.64
N LYS A 204 -13.75 6.49 8.03
CA LYS A 204 -14.58 5.40 7.46
C LYS A 204 -14.10 4.98 6.08
N LEU A 205 -13.33 5.80 5.38
CA LEU A 205 -12.78 5.50 4.07
C LEU A 205 -11.40 4.87 4.21
N LYS A 206 -11.26 3.66 3.68
CA LYS A 206 -10.04 2.85 3.83
C LYS A 206 -9.67 2.17 2.53
N LEU A 207 -8.38 2.11 2.25
CA LEU A 207 -7.81 1.19 1.26
C LEU A 207 -7.48 -0.11 1.99
N GLU A 208 -7.98 -1.24 1.50
CA GLU A 208 -7.78 -2.56 2.10
C GLU A 208 -7.19 -3.50 1.05
N ILE A 209 -6.00 -4.02 1.33
CA ILE A 209 -5.24 -4.89 0.43
C ILE A 209 -4.85 -6.15 1.21
N VAL A 210 -5.08 -7.31 0.59
CA VAL A 210 -4.70 -8.61 1.15
C VAL A 210 -3.71 -9.28 0.21
N VAL A 211 -2.53 -9.61 0.72
CA VAL A 211 -1.48 -10.33 -0.01
C VAL A 211 -1.43 -11.78 0.52
N PRO A 212 -1.71 -12.78 -0.34
CA PRO A 212 -1.57 -14.18 0.03
C PRO A 212 -0.09 -14.55 0.07
N VAL A 213 0.43 -14.85 1.27
CA VAL A 213 1.86 -15.16 1.52
C VAL A 213 2.12 -16.61 1.93
N ALA A 214 1.09 -17.45 1.96
CA ALA A 214 1.25 -18.89 2.21
C ALA A 214 2.25 -19.52 1.23
N GLY A 215 3.19 -20.33 1.74
CA GLY A 215 4.21 -20.98 0.93
C GLY A 215 5.38 -20.08 0.50
N LYS A 216 5.46 -18.84 1.03
CA LYS A 216 6.53 -17.87 0.73
C LYS A 216 7.59 -17.74 1.81
N GLU A 217 7.61 -18.67 2.77
CA GLU A 217 8.51 -18.64 3.92
C GLU A 217 9.98 -18.64 3.50
N ALA A 218 10.35 -19.50 2.54
CA ALA A 218 11.72 -19.58 2.03
C ALA A 218 12.15 -18.30 1.28
N ASP A 219 11.24 -17.68 0.54
CA ASP A 219 11.49 -16.42 -0.17
C ASP A 219 11.73 -15.28 0.83
N PHE A 220 10.91 -15.18 1.89
CA PHE A 220 11.11 -14.20 2.97
C PHE A 220 12.38 -14.46 3.79
N LYS A 221 12.75 -15.73 4.04
CA LYS A 221 14.05 -16.05 4.67
C LYS A 221 15.21 -15.57 3.79
N THR A 222 15.12 -15.80 2.48
CA THR A 222 16.12 -15.36 1.50
C THR A 222 16.22 -13.83 1.45
N LEU A 223 15.09 -13.13 1.50
CA LEU A 223 15.04 -11.67 1.58
C LEU A 223 15.83 -11.14 2.79
N MET A 224 15.74 -11.81 3.94
CA MET A 224 16.39 -11.37 5.17
C MET A 224 17.84 -11.86 5.37
N THR A 225 18.39 -12.72 4.49
CA THR A 225 19.77 -13.24 4.63
C THR A 225 20.79 -12.11 4.86
N GLY A 226 21.75 -12.29 5.78
CA GLY A 226 22.78 -11.29 6.05
C GLY A 226 22.33 -10.06 6.85
N LEU A 227 21.06 -9.98 7.25
CA LEU A 227 20.61 -9.04 8.29
C LEU A 227 21.24 -9.47 9.63
N LYS A 228 22.00 -8.58 10.27
CA LYS A 228 22.62 -8.80 11.58
C LYS A 228 21.73 -8.24 12.67
#